data_AF-G3J4F9-F1
#
_entry.id   AF-G3J4F9-F1
#
_cell.length_a   1.000
_cell.length_b   1.000
_cell.length_c   1.000
_cell.angle_alpha   90.00
_cell.angle_beta   90.00
_cell.angle_gamma   90.00
#
_symmetry.space_group_name_H-M   'P 1'
#
loop_
_entity.id
_entity.type
_entity.pdbx_description
1 polymer ?
#
loop_
_entity_poly.entity_id
_entity_poly.type
_entity_poly.pdbx_seq_one_letter_code
_entity_poly.pdbx_strand_id
1 'polypeptide(L)'
;MYPTASYWLGHNKLAFRFMLFARAGLRRLFSSPRAMASAFGHYNGAGQKRGQLTVTALGRWSSLNKTLPAVDKISALHIYDFDNTPLWTGPTIGMLSKQDAFINSGWWHDDRILGATGLGLEQEEARAWEGFWNEKVVELVRLSMRQPDALCVLLTGRGEQRFASLVSRMAASKHLDFDMLCLKPPVGPDSQKFASTMKFKQELLTAIMETYKHAREISIYEDRPAHTQGFRDFLEEYNNAQRVRPTRGPIQGEVIQVNDTQTALDPVVEVAQVQRMINEHNAAMQQQPPHLRPNALCIKRTVYFTSYVVDSADAQKLLALMPSIPRGDNAGRAGDGLRVHGTNIIIVPRPCPKPLLAKVGGLGARMTWQVTGTACHHNALWAACVAPVPPTAAYHTEGRVPLVVLALKQGARPADAAKINTWSAVPPEKRFTFTTTVREKTILRVEADDPREGEYESLFANKPSRGSNNNNRGSYNNGRGSYNDRGSNKRKHNGDDWNPPKQPAADAAAAAGRGGRGGGRGGKGRGGHAAHYRSLDDVGFKNGPAEVNYDDSHPPANAPTGPRSGGRSNGGGGGGGGNNVTDLQNYY
;
A
#
# COMPACT_ATOMS: atom_id res chain seq x y z
N MET A 1 52.27 -23.50 28.04
CA MET A 1 51.82 -24.86 27.66
C MET A 1 51.19 -24.79 26.27
N TYR A 2 51.93 -25.26 25.28
CA TYR A 2 51.54 -25.57 23.89
C TYR A 2 50.81 -26.95 23.83
N PRO A 3 50.17 -27.41 22.72
CA PRO A 3 50.50 -27.22 21.28
C PRO A 3 49.30 -26.82 20.38
N THR A 4 49.40 -26.06 19.27
CA THR A 4 50.05 -26.23 17.93
C THR A 4 49.69 -27.47 17.12
N ALA A 5 49.04 -27.25 15.96
CA ALA A 5 49.31 -27.98 14.71
C ALA A 5 48.92 -27.12 13.49
N SER A 6 49.79 -27.14 12.48
CA SER A 6 49.81 -26.31 11.27
C SER A 6 49.98 -27.19 10.02
N TYR A 7 49.71 -26.59 8.84
CA TYR A 7 50.08 -26.97 7.45
C TYR A 7 49.23 -28.07 6.76
N TRP A 8 48.76 -27.93 5.51
CA TRP A 8 49.55 -27.76 4.27
C TRP A 8 48.73 -27.21 3.07
N LEU A 9 49.44 -26.52 2.15
CA LEU A 9 48.98 -26.01 0.84
C LEU A 9 48.90 -27.11 -0.23
N GLY A 10 48.03 -26.95 -1.22
CA GLY A 10 48.07 -27.72 -2.48
C GLY A 10 47.57 -26.90 -3.66
N HIS A 11 48.51 -26.48 -4.52
CA HIS A 11 48.29 -25.84 -5.81
C HIS A 11 47.51 -26.72 -6.79
N ASN A 12 46.71 -26.11 -7.68
CA ASN A 12 46.73 -26.46 -9.10
C ASN A 12 46.19 -25.32 -10.00
N LYS A 13 47.02 -24.96 -10.99
CA LYS A 13 46.75 -24.03 -12.11
C LYS A 13 46.35 -24.86 -13.34
N LEU A 14 45.38 -24.39 -14.12
CA LEU A 14 45.26 -24.62 -15.58
C LEU A 14 44.35 -23.47 -16.09
N ALA A 15 44.83 -22.39 -16.68
CA ALA A 15 45.30 -22.21 -18.07
C ALA A 15 44.26 -22.62 -19.14
N PHE A 16 43.57 -21.63 -19.74
CA PHE A 16 43.28 -21.59 -21.18
C PHE A 16 43.13 -20.14 -21.66
N ARG A 17 43.71 -19.86 -22.83
CA ARG A 17 43.95 -18.55 -23.45
C ARG A 17 43.10 -18.43 -24.74
N PHE A 18 42.70 -17.19 -25.04
CA PHE A 18 42.40 -16.56 -26.36
C PHE A 18 41.35 -17.16 -27.31
N MET A 19 40.40 -16.31 -27.74
CA MET A 19 40.46 -15.72 -29.10
C MET A 19 39.55 -14.48 -29.24
N LEU A 20 40.04 -13.51 -30.01
CA LEU A 20 39.46 -12.21 -30.37
C LEU A 20 39.15 -12.25 -31.87
N PHE A 21 38.00 -11.73 -32.33
CA PHE A 21 37.85 -11.22 -33.70
C PHE A 21 36.83 -10.07 -33.77
N ALA A 22 37.25 -8.98 -34.41
CA ALA A 22 36.48 -7.84 -34.90
C ALA A 22 35.75 -8.23 -36.23
N ARG A 23 34.92 -7.47 -36.95
CA ARG A 23 34.65 -6.03 -37.12
C ARG A 23 33.49 -5.87 -38.15
N ALA A 24 32.81 -4.71 -38.14
CA ALA A 24 32.09 -4.04 -39.25
C ALA A 24 30.85 -4.75 -39.86
N GLY A 25 29.73 -4.11 -40.24
CA GLY A 25 29.37 -2.71 -40.45
C GLY A 25 28.58 -2.61 -41.76
N LEU A 26 27.39 -1.99 -41.79
CA LEU A 26 26.89 -1.27 -42.99
C LEU A 26 25.65 -0.42 -42.67
N ARG A 27 25.73 0.85 -43.07
CA ARG A 27 24.64 1.84 -43.13
C ARG A 27 23.87 1.66 -44.45
N ARG A 28 22.56 1.98 -44.47
CA ARG A 28 21.91 2.66 -45.60
C ARG A 28 20.69 3.46 -45.16
N LEU A 29 20.64 4.68 -45.67
CA LEU A 29 19.61 5.72 -45.57
C LEU A 29 18.39 5.33 -46.43
N PHE A 30 17.18 5.83 -46.12
CA PHE A 30 16.40 6.70 -47.03
C PHE A 30 15.07 7.18 -46.40
N SER A 31 14.84 8.47 -46.62
CA SER A 31 13.65 9.34 -46.62
C SER A 31 12.29 8.95 -46.05
N SER A 32 11.73 9.94 -45.35
CA SER A 32 10.33 10.14 -44.94
C SER A 32 9.42 10.53 -46.13
N PRO A 33 8.08 10.40 -45.99
CA PRO A 33 7.27 11.61 -45.89
C PRO A 33 6.19 11.58 -44.78
N ARG A 34 5.81 12.78 -44.36
CA ARG A 34 4.83 13.14 -43.32
C ARG A 34 3.38 12.89 -43.76
N ALA A 35 2.53 12.51 -42.80
CA ALA A 35 1.13 12.95 -42.74
C ALA A 35 0.69 13.02 -41.26
N MET A 36 0.01 14.11 -40.88
CA MET A 36 -0.56 14.36 -39.56
C MET A 36 -2.05 13.96 -39.59
N ALA A 37 -2.53 13.17 -38.64
CA ALA A 37 -3.94 13.15 -38.26
C ALA A 37 -4.17 12.52 -36.87
N SER A 38 -4.76 13.34 -36.00
CA SER A 38 -5.76 13.08 -34.96
C SER A 38 -5.69 11.85 -34.05
N ALA A 39 -5.85 12.14 -32.75
CA ALA A 39 -6.26 11.23 -31.70
C ALA A 39 -7.59 10.52 -32.01
N PHE A 40 -7.75 9.33 -31.41
CA PHE A 40 -8.87 8.38 -31.46
C PHE A 40 -9.08 7.61 -32.76
N GLY A 41 -8.81 6.30 -32.68
CA GLY A 41 -9.36 5.29 -33.59
C GLY A 41 -8.31 4.33 -34.11
N HIS A 42 -8.10 3.19 -33.44
CA HIS A 42 -7.49 1.98 -34.02
C HIS A 42 -8.01 0.72 -33.31
N TYR A 43 -9.30 0.42 -33.50
CA TYR A 43 -9.74 -0.98 -33.59
C TYR A 43 -10.03 -1.24 -35.06
N ASN A 44 -9.22 -2.14 -35.64
CA ASN A 44 -9.22 -2.64 -37.02
C ASN A 44 -8.53 -1.76 -38.08
N GLY A 45 -7.44 -2.28 -38.67
CA GLY A 45 -7.02 -1.80 -39.99
C GLY A 45 -5.56 -1.90 -40.43
N ALA A 46 -4.69 -2.75 -39.86
CA ALA A 46 -3.48 -3.20 -40.55
C ALA A 46 -2.94 -4.45 -39.84
N GLY A 47 -2.61 -5.50 -40.59
CA GLY A 47 -2.07 -6.76 -40.09
C GLY A 47 -0.72 -6.60 -39.40
N GLN A 48 -0.71 -6.09 -38.17
CA GLN A 48 0.38 -6.33 -37.26
C GLN A 48 0.34 -7.80 -36.90
N LYS A 49 1.44 -8.49 -37.24
CA LYS A 49 1.71 -9.88 -36.87
C LYS A 49 1.55 -10.05 -35.36
N ARG A 50 0.33 -10.32 -34.86
CA ARG A 50 0.21 -11.17 -33.67
C ARG A 50 0.94 -12.44 -34.08
N GLY A 51 2.02 -12.79 -33.37
CA GLY A 51 2.74 -14.03 -33.62
C GLY A 51 1.73 -15.17 -33.73
N GLN A 52 1.97 -16.15 -34.60
CA GLN A 52 1.06 -17.28 -34.77
C GLN A 52 0.70 -17.85 -33.39
N LEU A 53 -0.58 -17.73 -33.03
CA LEU A 53 -1.15 -18.25 -31.78
C LEU A 53 -1.09 -19.78 -31.85
N THR A 54 -0.01 -20.30 -31.30
CA THR A 54 0.37 -21.71 -31.35
C THR A 54 0.81 -22.12 -29.96
N VAL A 55 0.70 -23.41 -29.68
CA VAL A 55 1.16 -24.00 -28.42
C VAL A 55 2.64 -23.67 -28.15
N THR A 56 3.48 -23.69 -29.19
CA THR A 56 4.90 -23.30 -29.10
C THR A 56 5.10 -21.83 -28.74
N ALA A 57 4.31 -20.91 -29.33
CA ALA A 57 4.38 -19.50 -28.99
C ALA A 57 3.87 -19.25 -27.55
N LEU A 58 2.82 -19.95 -27.15
CA LEU A 58 2.26 -19.89 -25.81
C LEU A 58 3.26 -20.37 -24.75
N GLY A 59 4.05 -21.40 -25.06
CA GLY A 59 5.10 -21.91 -24.17
C GLY A 59 6.13 -20.85 -23.75
N ARG A 60 6.31 -19.77 -24.53
CA ARG A 60 7.22 -18.65 -24.19
C ARG A 60 6.75 -17.79 -23.01
N TRP A 61 5.49 -17.92 -22.61
CA TRP A 61 4.95 -17.27 -21.42
C TRP A 61 5.21 -18.07 -20.13
N SER A 62 5.55 -19.35 -20.26
CA SER A 62 5.77 -20.24 -19.13
C SER A 62 7.24 -20.28 -18.77
N SER A 63 7.54 -20.18 -17.47
CA SER A 63 8.88 -20.44 -16.95
C SER A 63 9.19 -21.95 -16.84
N LEU A 64 8.22 -22.82 -17.09
CA LEU A 64 8.43 -24.27 -17.21
C LEU A 64 8.80 -24.64 -18.64
N ASN A 65 9.81 -25.51 -18.78
CA ASN A 65 10.13 -26.16 -20.04
C ASN A 65 9.31 -27.46 -20.21
N LYS A 66 7.97 -27.34 -20.18
CA LYS A 66 7.02 -28.45 -20.33
C LYS A 66 6.36 -28.40 -21.71
N THR A 67 6.22 -29.55 -22.34
CA THR A 67 5.44 -29.65 -23.59
C THR A 67 3.97 -29.47 -23.26
N LEU A 68 3.38 -28.41 -23.78
CA LEU A 68 1.97 -28.10 -23.54
C LEU A 68 1.03 -29.05 -24.31
N PRO A 69 -0.17 -29.34 -23.78
CA PRO A 69 -1.16 -30.20 -24.43
C PRO A 69 -1.60 -29.67 -25.80
N ALA A 70 -2.00 -30.59 -26.68
CA ALA A 70 -2.54 -30.24 -27.99
C ALA A 70 -3.87 -29.48 -27.88
N VAL A 71 -4.10 -28.54 -28.81
CA VAL A 71 -5.22 -27.59 -28.78
C VAL A 71 -6.59 -28.26 -28.74
N ASP A 72 -6.73 -29.38 -29.44
CA ASP A 72 -7.97 -30.17 -29.57
C ASP A 72 -8.28 -31.02 -28.32
N LYS A 73 -7.31 -31.20 -27.42
CA LYS A 73 -7.48 -31.98 -26.19
C LYS A 73 -8.01 -31.16 -25.01
N ILE A 74 -7.94 -29.83 -25.08
CA ILE A 74 -8.29 -28.95 -23.97
C ILE A 74 -9.67 -28.36 -24.17
N SER A 75 -10.56 -28.62 -23.21
CA SER A 75 -11.93 -28.13 -23.13
C SER A 75 -12.15 -27.13 -21.98
N ALA A 76 -11.27 -27.13 -20.97
CA ALA A 76 -11.35 -26.26 -19.80
C ALA A 76 -10.02 -25.55 -19.50
N LEU A 77 -10.08 -24.33 -18.96
CA LEU A 77 -8.92 -23.54 -18.55
C LEU A 77 -9.00 -23.22 -17.06
N HIS A 78 -8.06 -23.69 -16.25
CA HIS A 78 -8.02 -23.41 -14.82
C HIS A 78 -6.82 -22.53 -14.47
N ILE A 79 -7.10 -21.32 -14.02
CA ILE A 79 -6.10 -20.28 -13.73
C ILE A 79 -6.06 -20.04 -12.22
N TYR A 80 -4.91 -20.28 -11.61
CA TYR A 80 -4.67 -20.08 -10.19
C TYR A 80 -3.74 -18.88 -9.99
N ASP A 81 -4.28 -17.76 -9.49
CA ASP A 81 -3.43 -16.61 -9.16
C ASP A 81 -2.68 -16.81 -7.85
N PHE A 82 -1.40 -16.45 -7.87
CA PHE A 82 -0.47 -16.63 -6.76
C PHE A 82 0.21 -15.29 -6.41
N ASP A 83 -0.53 -14.37 -5.81
CA ASP A 83 -0.02 -13.05 -5.42
C ASP A 83 -0.37 -12.72 -3.95
N ASN A 84 0.14 -13.50 -2.99
CA ASN A 84 0.03 -13.12 -1.57
C ASN A 84 0.82 -11.82 -1.27
N THR A 85 0.16 -10.94 -0.50
CA THR A 85 0.63 -9.61 -0.10
C THR A 85 1.17 -9.64 1.34
N PRO A 86 2.49 -9.47 1.64
CA PRO A 86 3.00 -9.25 3.00
C PRO A 86 2.38 -8.08 3.79
N LEU A 87 2.37 -8.29 5.11
CA LEU A 87 1.86 -7.42 6.18
C LEU A 87 2.80 -6.26 6.51
N TRP A 88 2.68 -5.18 5.75
CA TRP A 88 3.28 -3.90 6.16
C TRP A 88 2.24 -2.77 6.07
N THR A 89 2.52 -1.60 6.66
CA THR A 89 1.62 -0.44 6.62
C THR A 89 1.95 0.52 5.46
N GLY A 90 0.95 1.24 4.96
CA GLY A 90 0.97 2.03 3.72
C GLY A 90 2.21 2.88 3.39
N PRO A 91 2.78 3.71 4.30
CA PRO A 91 3.92 4.56 3.96
C PRO A 91 5.26 3.81 3.82
N THR A 92 5.57 2.89 4.74
CA THR A 92 6.76 2.03 4.66
C THR A 92 6.61 1.03 3.51
N ILE A 93 5.38 0.55 3.25
CA ILE A 93 5.03 -0.12 1.99
C ILE A 93 5.42 0.76 0.82
N GLY A 94 5.00 2.02 0.75
CA GLY A 94 5.26 2.89 -0.40
C GLY A 94 6.75 2.98 -0.78
N MET A 95 7.65 2.98 0.20
CA MET A 95 9.10 2.93 -0.07
C MET A 95 9.56 1.50 -0.36
N LEU A 96 9.30 0.54 0.52
CA LEU A 96 9.70 -0.86 0.32
C LEU A 96 9.14 -1.46 -0.99
N SER A 97 8.02 -0.92 -1.49
CA SER A 97 7.36 -1.41 -2.69
C SER A 97 7.96 -0.92 -3.98
N LYS A 98 8.71 0.18 -3.92
CA LYS A 98 9.32 0.77 -5.09
C LYS A 98 10.49 -0.09 -5.54
N GLN A 99 10.46 -0.49 -6.81
CA GLN A 99 11.55 -1.25 -7.43
C GLN A 99 12.89 -0.50 -7.37
N ASP A 100 12.88 0.82 -7.23
CA ASP A 100 14.06 1.68 -7.16
C ASP A 100 14.42 2.13 -5.74
N ALA A 101 13.69 1.70 -4.70
CA ALA A 101 13.99 2.10 -3.32
C ALA A 101 15.33 1.56 -2.80
N PHE A 102 15.74 0.38 -3.27
CA PHE A 102 17.08 -0.17 -3.03
C PHE A 102 17.76 -0.47 -4.35
N ILE A 103 19.10 -0.47 -4.35
CA ILE A 103 19.90 -0.82 -5.54
C ILE A 103 19.62 -2.25 -6.02
N ASN A 104 19.24 -3.14 -5.10
CA ASN A 104 18.91 -4.53 -5.37
C ASN A 104 17.41 -4.77 -5.59
N SER A 105 16.62 -3.70 -5.72
CA SER A 105 15.17 -3.67 -5.84
C SER A 105 14.40 -3.58 -4.51
N GLY A 106 13.15 -3.12 -4.60
CA GLY A 106 12.20 -3.10 -3.48
C GLY A 106 11.86 -4.49 -2.94
N TRP A 107 11.34 -4.52 -1.72
CA TRP A 107 10.87 -5.68 -0.96
C TRP A 107 9.99 -6.63 -1.78
N TRP A 108 9.00 -6.11 -2.53
CA TRP A 108 8.10 -6.92 -3.37
C TRP A 108 8.79 -7.64 -4.52
N HIS A 109 10.02 -7.23 -4.82
CA HIS A 109 10.80 -7.71 -5.94
C HIS A 109 12.03 -8.49 -5.48
N ASP A 110 12.14 -8.82 -4.20
CA ASP A 110 13.21 -9.64 -3.65
C ASP A 110 12.65 -11.02 -3.29
N ASP A 111 13.07 -12.04 -4.02
CA ASP A 111 12.62 -13.43 -3.86
C ASP A 111 13.02 -14.02 -2.50
N ARG A 112 14.09 -13.50 -1.90
CA ARG A 112 14.59 -13.93 -0.60
C ARG A 112 13.62 -13.58 0.53
N ILE A 113 12.73 -12.60 0.32
CA ILE A 113 11.63 -12.30 1.26
C ILE A 113 10.61 -13.43 1.27
N LEU A 114 10.16 -13.86 0.08
CA LEU A 114 9.25 -14.99 -0.04
C LEU A 114 9.91 -16.27 0.47
N GLY A 115 11.20 -16.47 0.17
CA GLY A 115 11.99 -17.58 0.68
C GLY A 115 12.23 -17.55 2.20
N ALA A 116 12.08 -16.41 2.87
CA ALA A 116 12.20 -16.30 4.32
C ALA A 116 10.89 -16.64 5.06
N THR A 117 9.83 -17.00 4.35
CA THR A 117 8.56 -17.45 4.94
C THR A 117 8.78 -18.66 5.84
N GLY A 118 8.05 -18.73 6.95
CA GLY A 118 8.15 -19.80 7.94
C GLY A 118 9.53 -19.85 8.61
N LEU A 119 10.13 -21.04 8.63
CA LEU A 119 11.47 -21.27 9.18
C LEU A 119 12.59 -21.01 8.15
N GLY A 120 12.25 -20.44 7.00
CA GLY A 120 13.15 -20.15 5.90
C GLY A 120 13.24 -21.27 4.87
N LEU A 121 13.82 -20.94 3.71
CA LEU A 121 13.77 -21.71 2.47
C LEU A 121 14.13 -23.20 2.63
N GLU A 122 15.25 -23.51 3.28
CA GLU A 122 15.75 -24.89 3.38
C GLU A 122 14.82 -25.78 4.20
N GLN A 123 14.26 -25.26 5.30
CA GLN A 123 13.37 -26.02 6.17
C GLN A 123 11.95 -26.09 5.61
N GLU A 124 11.45 -24.98 5.06
CA GLU A 124 10.09 -24.95 4.50
C GLU A 124 9.97 -25.72 3.19
N GLU A 125 11.01 -25.80 2.37
CA GLU A 125 10.97 -26.63 1.16
C GLU A 125 10.78 -28.11 1.48
N ALA A 126 11.50 -28.62 2.49
CA ALA A 126 11.33 -30.01 2.95
C ALA A 126 9.92 -30.28 3.51
N ARG A 127 9.26 -29.24 4.03
CA ARG A 127 7.89 -29.27 4.57
C ARG A 127 6.83 -28.89 3.54
N ALA A 128 7.23 -28.60 2.30
CA ALA A 128 6.37 -28.07 1.26
C ALA A 128 5.55 -26.84 1.70
N TRP A 129 6.15 -25.96 2.53
CA TRP A 129 5.49 -24.77 3.11
C TRP A 129 4.14 -25.10 3.75
N GLU A 130 4.07 -26.21 4.50
CA GLU A 130 2.88 -26.62 5.23
C GLU A 130 2.33 -25.51 6.13
N GLY A 131 1.03 -25.23 6.02
CA GLY A 131 0.35 -24.16 6.75
C GLY A 131 0.43 -22.77 6.10
N PHE A 132 1.23 -22.60 5.05
CA PHE A 132 1.31 -21.35 4.27
C PHE A 132 0.52 -21.38 2.96
N TRP A 133 0.05 -22.57 2.55
CA TRP A 133 -0.86 -22.72 1.42
C TRP A 133 -2.31 -22.60 1.85
N ASN A 134 -3.14 -22.04 0.97
CA ASN A 134 -4.58 -22.27 1.04
C ASN A 134 -4.87 -23.70 0.58
N GLU A 135 -5.01 -24.63 1.52
CA GLU A 135 -5.17 -26.06 1.21
C GLU A 135 -6.43 -26.37 0.38
N LYS A 136 -7.47 -25.53 0.42
CA LYS A 136 -8.63 -25.68 -0.48
C LYS A 136 -8.25 -25.40 -1.93
N VAL A 137 -7.40 -24.39 -2.17
CA VAL A 137 -6.89 -24.09 -3.52
C VAL A 137 -5.96 -25.21 -3.99
N VAL A 138 -5.10 -25.72 -3.11
CA VAL A 138 -4.23 -26.89 -3.39
C VAL A 138 -5.07 -28.09 -3.83
N GLU A 139 -6.20 -28.37 -3.18
CA GLU A 139 -7.12 -29.43 -3.56
C GLU A 139 -7.73 -29.21 -4.95
N LEU A 140 -8.15 -27.98 -5.28
CA LEU A 140 -8.65 -27.60 -6.60
C LEU A 140 -7.60 -27.79 -7.70
N VAL A 141 -6.34 -27.40 -7.44
CA VAL A 141 -5.22 -27.66 -8.35
C VAL A 141 -5.06 -29.15 -8.59
N ARG A 142 -5.08 -29.99 -7.55
CA ARG A 142 -4.98 -31.45 -7.68
C ARG A 142 -6.15 -32.06 -8.45
N LEU A 143 -7.36 -31.51 -8.32
CA LEU A 143 -8.50 -31.90 -9.14
C LEU A 143 -8.26 -31.54 -10.61
N SER A 144 -7.74 -30.33 -10.87
CA SER A 144 -7.39 -29.87 -12.22
C SER A 144 -6.33 -30.75 -12.88
N MET A 145 -5.28 -31.13 -12.13
CA MET A 145 -4.22 -32.03 -12.62
C MET A 145 -4.73 -33.41 -13.01
N ARG A 146 -5.87 -33.85 -12.46
CA ARG A 146 -6.50 -35.13 -12.80
C ARG A 146 -7.48 -35.02 -13.98
N GLN A 147 -7.80 -33.81 -14.41
CA GLN A 147 -8.72 -33.56 -15.51
C GLN A 147 -7.92 -33.50 -16.82
N PRO A 148 -7.97 -34.55 -17.68
CA PRO A 148 -7.10 -34.66 -18.84
C PRO A 148 -7.41 -33.66 -19.95
N ASP A 149 -8.58 -33.01 -19.89
CA ASP A 149 -9.03 -31.99 -20.82
C ASP A 149 -9.00 -30.57 -20.24
N ALA A 150 -8.36 -30.37 -19.08
CA ALA A 150 -8.11 -29.05 -18.50
C ALA A 150 -6.64 -28.63 -18.67
N LEU A 151 -6.42 -27.36 -19.00
CA LEU A 151 -5.10 -26.74 -18.87
C LEU A 151 -4.98 -26.12 -17.47
N CYS A 152 -4.00 -26.58 -16.70
CA CYS A 152 -3.76 -26.09 -15.34
C CYS A 152 -2.62 -25.06 -15.32
N VAL A 153 -2.93 -23.80 -14.97
CA VAL A 153 -1.99 -22.67 -15.04
C VAL A 153 -1.85 -22.01 -13.68
N LEU A 154 -0.61 -21.85 -13.21
CA LEU A 154 -0.28 -20.92 -12.13
C LEU A 154 0.09 -19.57 -12.73
N LEU A 155 -0.53 -18.49 -12.25
CA LEU A 155 -0.32 -17.12 -12.70
C LEU A 155 0.11 -16.24 -11.53
N THR A 156 1.06 -15.33 -11.72
CA THR A 156 1.44 -14.35 -10.70
C THR A 156 1.97 -13.07 -11.33
N GLY A 157 1.72 -11.93 -10.68
CA GLY A 157 2.31 -10.65 -11.02
C GLY A 157 3.78 -10.50 -10.62
N ARG A 158 4.36 -11.47 -9.91
CA ARG A 158 5.78 -11.48 -9.51
C ARG A 158 6.69 -11.57 -10.74
N GLY A 159 7.84 -10.91 -10.66
CA GLY A 159 8.79 -10.81 -11.75
C GLY A 159 9.49 -12.14 -12.05
N GLU A 160 9.42 -12.60 -13.30
CA GLU A 160 9.95 -13.89 -13.74
C GLU A 160 11.43 -14.09 -13.38
N GLN A 161 12.28 -13.12 -13.73
CA GLN A 161 13.74 -13.19 -13.56
C GLN A 161 14.19 -13.50 -12.13
N ARG A 162 13.36 -13.19 -11.12
CA ARG A 162 13.72 -13.34 -9.71
C ARG A 162 12.96 -14.47 -9.04
N PHE A 163 11.69 -14.65 -9.37
CA PHE A 163 10.82 -15.57 -8.65
C PHE A 163 10.65 -16.92 -9.32
N ALA A 164 10.99 -17.09 -10.61
CA ALA A 164 10.70 -18.32 -11.34
C ALA A 164 11.28 -19.57 -10.67
N SER A 165 12.55 -19.51 -10.25
CA SER A 165 13.20 -20.64 -9.59
C SER A 165 12.56 -20.98 -8.24
N LEU A 166 12.28 -19.97 -7.40
CA LEU A 166 11.68 -20.16 -6.09
C LEU A 166 10.25 -20.70 -6.19
N VAL A 167 9.39 -20.07 -7.00
CA VAL A 167 7.99 -20.50 -7.15
C VAL A 167 7.91 -21.90 -7.77
N SER A 168 8.80 -22.23 -8.71
CA SER A 168 8.89 -23.61 -9.25
C SER A 168 9.20 -24.64 -8.15
N ARG A 169 10.16 -24.34 -7.27
CA ARG A 169 10.52 -25.20 -6.13
C ARG A 169 9.37 -25.34 -5.14
N MET A 170 8.68 -24.24 -4.82
CA MET A 170 7.49 -24.25 -3.97
C MET A 170 6.40 -25.16 -4.52
N ALA A 171 6.02 -25.00 -5.80
CA ALA A 171 5.03 -25.86 -6.44
C ALA A 171 5.47 -27.33 -6.48
N ALA A 172 6.74 -27.59 -6.84
CA ALA A 172 7.29 -28.95 -6.93
C ALA A 172 7.31 -29.66 -5.56
N SER A 173 7.68 -28.97 -4.48
CA SER A 173 7.69 -29.53 -3.12
C SER A 173 6.30 -29.97 -2.66
N LYS A 174 5.24 -29.28 -3.12
CA LYS A 174 3.84 -29.60 -2.82
C LYS A 174 3.23 -30.58 -3.83
N HIS A 175 4.03 -31.09 -4.77
CA HIS A 175 3.62 -31.94 -5.88
C HIS A 175 2.51 -31.33 -6.74
N LEU A 176 2.60 -30.03 -7.00
CA LEU A 176 1.69 -29.30 -7.88
C LEU A 176 2.33 -29.19 -9.27
N ASP A 177 1.97 -30.10 -10.16
CA ASP A 177 2.48 -30.18 -11.52
C ASP A 177 1.59 -29.38 -12.49
N PHE A 178 1.78 -28.07 -12.51
CA PHE A 178 1.11 -27.17 -13.45
C PHE A 178 1.59 -27.42 -14.90
N ASP A 179 0.71 -27.20 -15.87
CA ASP A 179 1.10 -27.19 -17.29
C ASP A 179 1.90 -25.93 -17.64
N MET A 180 1.53 -24.81 -17.01
CA MET A 180 2.19 -23.53 -17.17
C MET A 180 2.46 -22.85 -15.83
N LEU A 181 3.66 -22.29 -15.68
CA LEU A 181 4.02 -21.38 -14.60
C LEU A 181 4.29 -20.00 -15.17
N CYS A 182 3.32 -19.10 -15.06
CA CYS A 182 3.33 -17.81 -15.74
C CYS A 182 3.63 -16.66 -14.76
N LEU A 183 4.88 -16.20 -14.77
CA LEU A 183 5.33 -15.02 -14.04
C LEU A 183 5.38 -13.81 -14.97
N LYS A 184 5.37 -12.60 -14.42
CA LYS A 184 5.47 -11.36 -15.21
C LYS A 184 6.88 -11.20 -15.81
N PRO A 185 7.06 -11.27 -17.13
CA PRO A 185 8.37 -11.09 -17.73
C PRO A 185 8.71 -9.58 -17.80
N PRO A 186 10.00 -9.21 -17.88
CA PRO A 186 10.41 -7.82 -18.06
C PRO A 186 9.94 -7.23 -19.39
N VAL A 187 9.87 -8.07 -20.42
CA VAL A 187 9.28 -7.80 -21.74
C VAL A 187 8.51 -9.04 -22.17
N GLY A 188 7.31 -8.87 -22.71
CA GLY A 188 6.50 -9.98 -23.20
C GLY A 188 7.10 -10.66 -24.44
N PRO A 189 6.54 -11.81 -24.87
CA PRO A 189 7.08 -12.57 -26.01
C PRO A 189 7.10 -11.82 -27.35
N ASP A 190 6.28 -10.78 -27.50
CA ASP A 190 6.23 -9.90 -28.67
C ASP A 190 7.00 -8.58 -28.43
N SER A 191 7.92 -8.57 -27.46
CA SER A 191 8.70 -7.40 -27.02
C SER A 191 7.86 -6.24 -26.47
N GLN A 192 6.64 -6.53 -26.01
CA GLN A 192 5.77 -5.55 -25.38
C GLN A 192 6.18 -5.29 -23.91
N LYS A 193 5.99 -4.06 -23.44
CA LYS A 193 6.04 -3.73 -22.02
C LYS A 193 4.62 -3.65 -21.48
N PHE A 194 4.40 -4.15 -20.27
CA PHE A 194 3.09 -4.13 -19.63
C PHE A 194 2.96 -2.91 -18.73
N ALA A 195 1.90 -2.13 -18.92
CA ALA A 195 1.63 -0.94 -18.12
C ALA A 195 1.32 -1.28 -16.65
N SER A 196 0.64 -2.41 -16.42
CA SER A 196 0.28 -2.89 -15.08
C SER A 196 0.31 -4.41 -15.00
N THR A 197 0.28 -4.94 -13.77
CA THR A 197 0.14 -6.39 -13.54
C THR A 197 -1.17 -6.93 -14.13
N MET A 198 -2.28 -6.22 -13.95
CA MET A 198 -3.55 -6.61 -14.55
C MET A 198 -3.47 -6.68 -16.08
N LYS A 199 -2.82 -5.71 -16.75
CA LYS A 199 -2.65 -5.75 -18.21
C LYS A 199 -1.80 -6.92 -18.68
N PHE A 200 -0.73 -7.26 -17.95
CA PHE A 200 0.03 -8.49 -18.20
C PHE A 200 -0.87 -9.73 -18.14
N LYS A 201 -1.65 -9.88 -17.07
CA LYS A 201 -2.54 -11.04 -16.88
C LYS A 201 -3.58 -11.13 -17.99
N GLN A 202 -4.21 -10.01 -18.36
CA GLN A 202 -5.20 -9.95 -19.45
C GLN A 202 -4.61 -10.36 -20.82
N GLU A 203 -3.40 -9.89 -21.15
CA GLU A 203 -2.72 -10.25 -22.41
C GLU A 203 -2.37 -11.75 -22.44
N LEU A 204 -1.86 -12.30 -21.33
CA LEU A 204 -1.59 -13.73 -21.21
C LEU A 204 -2.88 -14.55 -21.34
N LEU A 205 -3.94 -14.19 -20.62
CA LEU A 205 -5.22 -14.91 -20.70
C LEU A 205 -5.80 -14.85 -22.11
N THR A 206 -5.66 -13.72 -22.80
CA THR A 206 -6.02 -13.61 -24.21
C THR A 206 -5.21 -14.60 -25.05
N ALA A 207 -3.89 -14.67 -24.88
CA ALA A 207 -3.05 -15.62 -25.60
C ALA A 207 -3.44 -17.09 -25.32
N ILE A 208 -3.76 -17.43 -24.07
CA ILE A 208 -4.23 -18.78 -23.67
C ILE A 208 -5.55 -19.09 -24.36
N MET A 209 -6.56 -18.24 -24.20
CA MET A 209 -7.91 -18.47 -24.75
C MET A 209 -7.87 -18.57 -26.28
N GLU A 210 -7.15 -17.67 -26.96
CA GLU A 210 -7.05 -17.68 -28.42
C GLU A 210 -6.24 -18.87 -28.96
N THR A 211 -5.27 -19.39 -28.19
CA THR A 211 -4.52 -20.61 -28.56
C THR A 211 -5.37 -21.86 -28.36
N TYR A 212 -5.99 -22.01 -27.18
CA TYR A 212 -6.90 -23.10 -26.83
C TYR A 212 -8.35 -22.77 -27.24
N LYS A 213 -8.54 -22.49 -28.53
CA LYS A 213 -9.81 -22.02 -29.09
C LYS A 213 -11.01 -22.97 -28.85
N HIS A 214 -10.76 -24.25 -28.58
CA HIS A 214 -11.80 -25.25 -28.30
C HIS A 214 -12.21 -25.34 -26.83
N ALA A 215 -11.46 -24.69 -25.93
CA ALA A 215 -11.87 -24.57 -24.54
C ALA A 215 -13.21 -23.84 -24.45
N ARG A 216 -14.14 -24.35 -23.66
CA ARG A 216 -15.51 -23.83 -23.52
C ARG A 216 -15.67 -23.01 -22.24
N GLU A 217 -14.84 -23.31 -21.25
CA GLU A 217 -14.88 -22.68 -19.93
C GLU A 217 -13.51 -22.23 -19.45
N ILE A 218 -13.52 -21.19 -18.62
CA ILE A 218 -12.37 -20.68 -17.89
C ILE A 218 -12.77 -20.37 -16.45
N SER A 219 -12.01 -20.92 -15.49
CA SER A 219 -12.16 -20.64 -14.07
C SER A 219 -10.90 -19.95 -13.56
N ILE A 220 -11.06 -18.77 -12.97
CA ILE A 220 -9.96 -17.95 -12.43
C ILE A 220 -10.13 -17.84 -10.91
N TYR A 221 -9.13 -18.28 -10.16
CA TYR A 221 -9.05 -18.17 -8.71
C TYR A 221 -8.12 -17.00 -8.34
N GLU A 222 -8.65 -15.92 -7.76
CA GLU A 222 -7.90 -14.72 -7.38
C GLU A 222 -8.29 -14.28 -5.96
N ASP A 223 -7.32 -13.88 -5.16
CA ASP A 223 -7.49 -13.50 -3.75
C ASP A 223 -7.81 -12.01 -3.54
N ARG A 224 -7.41 -11.13 -4.47
CA ARG A 224 -7.62 -9.68 -4.35
C ARG A 224 -8.94 -9.22 -4.97
N PRO A 225 -9.86 -8.60 -4.21
CA PRO A 225 -11.17 -8.16 -4.70
C PRO A 225 -11.11 -7.27 -5.95
N ALA A 226 -10.16 -6.32 -5.98
CA ALA A 226 -9.97 -5.42 -7.12
C ALA A 226 -9.57 -6.17 -8.40
N HIS A 227 -8.74 -7.21 -8.28
CA HIS A 227 -8.36 -8.04 -9.41
C HIS A 227 -9.47 -9.00 -9.82
N THR A 228 -10.19 -9.58 -8.86
CA THR A 228 -11.39 -10.37 -9.13
C THR A 228 -12.37 -9.58 -9.99
N GLN A 229 -12.66 -8.32 -9.62
CA GLN A 229 -13.51 -7.48 -10.45
C GLN A 229 -12.87 -7.20 -11.82
N GLY A 230 -11.58 -6.85 -11.87
CA GLY A 230 -10.87 -6.59 -13.12
C GLY A 230 -10.89 -7.77 -14.10
N PHE A 231 -10.90 -9.01 -13.61
CA PHE A 231 -11.06 -10.20 -14.46
C PHE A 231 -12.49 -10.41 -14.92
N ARG A 232 -13.50 -10.13 -14.09
CA ARG A 232 -14.91 -10.20 -14.50
C ARG A 232 -15.18 -9.20 -15.62
N ASP A 233 -14.76 -7.96 -15.45
CA ASP A 233 -14.90 -6.91 -16.46
C ASP A 233 -14.18 -7.29 -17.77
N PHE A 234 -12.97 -7.83 -17.66
CA PHE A 234 -12.19 -8.32 -18.80
C PHE A 234 -12.90 -9.43 -19.56
N LEU A 235 -13.43 -10.45 -18.88
CA LEU A 235 -14.11 -11.58 -19.53
C LEU A 235 -15.41 -11.13 -20.21
N GLU A 236 -16.13 -10.18 -19.63
CA GLU A 236 -17.30 -9.57 -20.25
C GLU A 236 -16.92 -8.80 -21.53
N GLU A 237 -15.90 -7.94 -21.46
CA GLU A 237 -15.40 -7.18 -22.61
C GLU A 237 -14.91 -8.13 -23.72
N TYR A 238 -14.13 -9.15 -23.36
CA TYR A 238 -13.63 -10.18 -24.28
C TYR A 238 -14.79 -10.90 -24.98
N ASN A 239 -15.79 -11.36 -24.23
CA ASN A 239 -16.96 -12.05 -24.79
C ASN A 239 -17.80 -11.15 -25.70
N ASN A 240 -17.96 -9.87 -25.35
CA ASN A 240 -18.63 -8.91 -26.21
C ASN A 240 -17.89 -8.73 -27.54
N ALA A 241 -16.56 -8.64 -27.51
CA ALA A 241 -15.75 -8.60 -28.73
C ALA A 241 -15.91 -9.88 -29.57
N GLN A 242 -15.92 -11.06 -28.93
CA GLN A 242 -16.11 -12.35 -29.59
C GLN A 242 -17.50 -12.53 -30.22
N ARG A 243 -18.54 -11.83 -29.73
CA ARG A 243 -19.87 -11.81 -30.36
C ARG A 243 -19.89 -10.97 -31.64
N VAL A 244 -19.13 -9.88 -31.68
CA VAL A 244 -19.09 -8.95 -32.82
C VAL A 244 -18.14 -9.44 -33.92
N ARG A 245 -16.96 -9.95 -33.53
CA ARG A 245 -15.93 -10.48 -34.43
C ARG A 245 -15.36 -11.77 -33.85
N PRO A 246 -16.04 -12.92 -34.04
CA PRO A 246 -15.61 -14.18 -33.45
C PRO A 246 -14.26 -14.62 -34.03
N THR A 247 -13.27 -14.84 -33.16
CA THR A 247 -12.04 -15.57 -33.49
C THR A 247 -12.12 -17.01 -32.98
N ARG A 248 -12.68 -17.19 -31.78
CA ARG A 248 -13.07 -18.49 -31.20
C ARG A 248 -14.52 -18.53 -30.69
N GLY A 249 -15.20 -17.39 -30.66
CA GLY A 249 -16.51 -17.23 -30.04
C GLY A 249 -16.42 -16.94 -28.54
N PRO A 250 -17.55 -16.75 -27.83
CA PRO A 250 -17.54 -16.50 -26.39
C PRO A 250 -16.99 -17.68 -25.58
N ILE A 251 -16.61 -17.44 -24.33
CA ILE A 251 -16.22 -18.45 -23.34
C ILE A 251 -17.08 -18.31 -22.08
N GLN A 252 -17.43 -19.43 -21.45
CA GLN A 252 -18.04 -19.41 -20.12
C GLN A 252 -16.97 -19.10 -19.09
N GLY A 253 -17.04 -17.92 -18.47
CA GLY A 253 -16.03 -17.46 -17.52
C GLY A 253 -16.56 -17.41 -16.10
N GLU A 254 -15.83 -18.00 -15.16
CA GLU A 254 -16.07 -17.88 -13.73
C GLU A 254 -14.84 -17.28 -13.03
N VAL A 255 -15.05 -16.27 -12.19
CA VAL A 255 -13.99 -15.66 -11.37
C VAL A 255 -14.35 -15.84 -9.90
N ILE A 256 -13.61 -16.75 -9.26
CA ILE A 256 -13.79 -17.15 -7.88
C ILE A 256 -12.86 -16.30 -7.01
N GLN A 257 -13.44 -15.47 -6.14
CA GLN A 257 -12.68 -14.77 -5.13
C GLN A 257 -12.30 -15.74 -4.02
N VAL A 258 -11.01 -15.95 -3.82
CA VAL A 258 -10.49 -16.81 -2.76
C VAL A 258 -10.32 -15.98 -1.50
N ASN A 259 -10.71 -16.53 -0.35
CA ASN A 259 -10.46 -15.85 0.93
C ASN A 259 -8.95 -15.75 1.17
N ASP A 260 -8.53 -14.55 1.54
CA ASP A 260 -7.18 -14.29 1.96
C ASP A 260 -6.88 -15.07 3.25
N THR A 261 -5.85 -15.92 3.20
CA THR A 261 -5.33 -16.71 4.33
C THR A 261 -3.95 -16.22 4.71
N GLN A 262 -3.74 -14.89 4.61
CA GLN A 262 -2.48 -14.20 4.87
C GLN A 262 -1.81 -14.69 6.16
N THR A 263 -0.64 -15.28 5.97
CA THR A 263 0.33 -15.56 7.03
C THR A 263 1.37 -14.45 6.99
N ALA A 264 1.49 -13.71 8.08
CA ALA A 264 2.55 -12.73 8.24
C ALA A 264 3.91 -13.43 8.25
N LEU A 265 4.95 -12.76 7.77
CA LEU A 265 6.29 -13.10 8.21
C LEU A 265 6.39 -12.87 9.71
N ASP A 266 7.19 -13.70 10.38
CA ASP A 266 7.56 -13.41 11.76
C ASP A 266 8.22 -12.02 11.82
N PRO A 267 7.79 -11.11 12.70
CA PRO A 267 8.30 -9.73 12.71
C PRO A 267 9.82 -9.62 12.86
N VAL A 268 10.46 -10.57 13.57
CA VAL A 268 11.92 -10.57 13.72
C VAL A 268 12.59 -10.97 12.41
N VAL A 269 12.09 -12.02 11.76
CA VAL A 269 12.54 -12.44 10.42
C VAL A 269 12.35 -11.31 9.42
N GLU A 270 11.20 -10.66 9.46
CA GLU A 270 10.84 -9.55 8.58
C GLU A 270 11.84 -8.39 8.70
N VAL A 271 12.09 -7.93 9.93
CA VAL A 271 13.07 -6.87 10.22
C VAL A 271 14.48 -7.28 9.82
N ALA A 272 14.86 -8.53 10.06
CA ALA A 272 16.16 -9.04 9.64
C ALA A 272 16.34 -9.00 8.12
N GLN A 273 15.28 -9.31 7.35
CA GLN A 273 15.31 -9.20 5.90
C GLN A 273 15.41 -7.74 5.43
N VAL A 274 14.65 -6.82 6.03
CA VAL A 274 14.74 -5.39 5.69
C VAL A 274 16.14 -4.88 5.98
N GLN A 275 16.69 -5.23 7.15
CA GLN A 275 18.03 -4.80 7.56
C GLN A 275 19.11 -5.35 6.61
N ARG A 276 18.95 -6.59 6.13
CA ARG A 276 19.84 -7.17 5.13
C ARG A 276 19.81 -6.39 3.81
N MET A 277 18.61 -6.04 3.32
CA MET A 277 18.45 -5.21 2.12
C MET A 277 19.12 -3.83 2.27
N ILE A 278 18.96 -3.20 3.44
CA ILE A 278 19.63 -1.94 3.79
C ILE A 278 21.15 -2.10 3.76
N ASN A 279 21.69 -3.15 4.37
CA ASN A 279 23.12 -3.39 4.43
C ASN A 279 23.72 -3.58 3.03
N GLU A 280 23.07 -4.36 2.17
CA GLU A 280 23.47 -4.56 0.78
C GLU A 280 23.42 -3.25 -0.02
N HIS A 281 22.36 -2.45 0.16
CA HIS A 281 22.24 -1.13 -0.45
C HIS A 281 23.39 -0.21 -0.04
N ASN A 282 23.62 -0.08 1.27
CA ASN A 282 24.66 0.80 1.81
C ASN A 282 26.06 0.38 1.34
N ALA A 283 26.35 -0.93 1.32
CA ALA A 283 27.62 -1.46 0.82
C ALA A 283 27.84 -1.11 -0.66
N ALA A 284 26.81 -1.22 -1.49
CA ALA A 284 26.90 -0.86 -2.90
C ALA A 284 27.03 0.67 -3.11
N MET A 285 26.37 1.49 -2.28
CA MET A 285 26.51 2.94 -2.32
C MET A 285 27.92 3.41 -1.97
N GLN A 286 28.62 2.71 -1.07
CA GLN A 286 30.02 3.01 -0.76
C GLN A 286 30.95 2.90 -1.98
N GLN A 287 30.60 2.09 -2.98
CA GLN A 287 31.38 1.93 -4.22
C GLN A 287 31.15 3.05 -5.24
N GLN A 288 30.10 3.87 -5.07
CA GLN A 288 29.82 5.00 -5.97
C GLN A 288 30.79 6.17 -5.73
N PRO A 289 30.97 7.10 -6.67
CA PRO A 289 31.73 8.33 -6.44
C PRO A 289 31.13 9.18 -5.29
N PRO A 290 31.93 9.84 -4.44
CA PRO A 290 31.43 10.58 -3.27
C PRO A 290 30.30 11.59 -3.54
N HIS A 291 30.29 12.22 -4.71
CA HIS A 291 29.26 13.20 -5.11
C HIS A 291 27.91 12.57 -5.51
N LEU A 292 27.87 11.24 -5.72
CA LEU A 292 26.67 10.45 -6.03
C LEU A 292 26.25 9.57 -4.86
N ARG A 293 26.92 9.64 -3.70
CA ARG A 293 26.59 8.86 -2.51
C ARG A 293 25.49 9.57 -1.73
N PRO A 294 24.23 9.08 -1.73
CA PRO A 294 23.27 9.51 -0.74
C PRO A 294 23.71 9.03 0.65
N ASN A 295 23.09 9.58 1.71
CA ASN A 295 23.28 9.09 3.06
C ASN A 295 22.92 7.60 3.13
N ALA A 296 23.63 6.86 3.99
CA ALA A 296 23.32 5.47 4.28
C ALA A 296 21.88 5.35 4.82
N LEU A 297 21.19 4.26 4.51
CA LEU A 297 19.87 3.99 5.06
C LEU A 297 19.98 3.26 6.41
N CYS A 298 19.04 3.48 7.31
CA CYS A 298 18.92 2.76 8.57
C CYS A 298 17.44 2.53 8.95
N ILE A 299 17.19 1.53 9.81
CA ILE A 299 15.87 1.34 10.41
C ILE A 299 15.75 2.25 11.63
N LYS A 300 14.76 3.15 11.61
CA LYS A 300 14.38 3.97 12.76
C LYS A 300 13.08 3.46 13.37
N ARG A 301 12.97 3.54 14.69
CA ARG A 301 11.81 3.10 15.46
C ARG A 301 11.04 4.31 15.96
N THR A 302 9.75 4.40 15.66
CA THR A 302 8.87 5.48 16.16
C THR A 302 7.83 4.93 17.12
N VAL A 303 7.70 5.55 18.28
CA VAL A 303 6.72 5.16 19.30
C VAL A 303 5.52 6.10 19.20
N TYR A 304 4.34 5.55 18.91
CA TYR A 304 3.11 6.33 18.91
C TYR A 304 2.62 6.59 20.32
N PHE A 305 2.56 5.54 21.13
CA PHE A 305 2.11 5.62 22.51
C PHE A 305 2.60 4.44 23.33
N THR A 306 2.55 4.61 24.64
CA THR A 306 2.71 3.52 25.60
C THR A 306 1.36 3.22 26.23
N SER A 307 1.01 1.95 26.34
CA SER A 307 -0.29 1.49 26.83
C SER A 307 -0.16 0.21 27.65
N TYR A 308 -1.21 -0.06 28.43
CA TYR A 308 -1.51 -1.40 28.87
C TYR A 308 -2.25 -2.13 27.75
N VAL A 309 -1.64 -3.17 27.21
CA VAL A 309 -2.20 -3.96 26.10
C VAL A 309 -3.15 -5.00 26.66
N VAL A 310 -4.35 -5.06 26.08
CA VAL A 310 -5.41 -6.03 26.37
C VAL A 310 -5.28 -7.21 25.40
N ASP A 311 -5.27 -8.42 25.94
CA ASP A 311 -5.23 -9.62 25.11
C ASP A 311 -6.52 -9.80 24.30
N SER A 312 -6.40 -10.42 23.11
CA SER A 312 -7.52 -10.55 22.15
C SER A 312 -8.77 -11.19 22.76
N ALA A 313 -8.60 -12.22 23.60
CA ALA A 313 -9.72 -12.89 24.26
C ALA A 313 -10.51 -11.94 25.19
N ASP A 314 -9.81 -11.07 25.92
CA ASP A 314 -10.45 -10.12 26.83
C ASP A 314 -11.00 -8.91 26.08
N ALA A 315 -10.36 -8.48 24.99
CA ALA A 315 -10.92 -7.48 24.07
C ALA A 315 -12.29 -7.91 23.52
N GLN A 316 -12.45 -9.19 23.14
CA GLN A 316 -13.74 -9.73 22.70
C GLN A 316 -14.80 -9.73 23.81
N LYS A 317 -14.41 -10.10 25.04
CA LYS A 317 -15.33 -10.01 26.20
C LYS A 317 -15.75 -8.56 26.47
N LEU A 318 -14.83 -7.61 26.41
CA LEU A 318 -15.11 -6.18 26.57
C LEU A 318 -16.09 -5.68 25.51
N LEU A 319 -15.86 -6.04 24.25
CA LEU A 319 -16.76 -5.72 23.17
C LEU A 319 -18.17 -6.28 23.47
N ALA A 320 -18.27 -7.53 23.93
CA ALA A 320 -19.54 -8.21 24.20
C ALA A 320 -20.40 -7.53 25.29
N LEU A 321 -19.79 -6.70 26.15
CA LEU A 321 -20.53 -5.88 27.12
C LEU A 321 -21.37 -4.78 26.48
N MET A 322 -21.15 -4.46 25.20
CA MET A 322 -21.86 -3.39 24.49
C MET A 322 -22.59 -3.93 23.25
N PRO A 323 -23.81 -4.49 23.43
CA PRO A 323 -24.67 -4.91 22.31
C PRO A 323 -25.08 -3.77 21.38
N SER A 324 -24.98 -2.51 21.85
CA SER A 324 -25.27 -1.31 21.05
C SER A 324 -24.19 -1.00 20.01
N ILE A 325 -23.04 -1.67 20.05
CA ILE A 325 -22.07 -1.64 18.94
C ILE A 325 -22.72 -2.40 17.79
N PRO A 326 -22.93 -1.77 16.61
CA PRO A 326 -23.46 -2.47 15.44
C PRO A 326 -22.58 -3.68 15.09
N ARG A 327 -23.17 -4.88 15.05
CA ARG A 327 -22.52 -6.15 14.68
C ARG A 327 -23.37 -6.88 13.64
N GLY A 328 -22.74 -7.49 12.63
CA GLY A 328 -23.41 -8.25 11.56
C GLY A 328 -23.45 -7.49 10.23
N ASP A 329 -24.25 -7.93 9.27
CA ASP A 329 -24.35 -7.41 7.89
C ASP A 329 -24.67 -5.90 7.78
N ASN A 330 -25.03 -5.24 8.89
CA ASN A 330 -25.20 -3.78 9.01
C ASN A 330 -23.95 -3.04 9.52
N ALA A 331 -22.96 -3.73 10.07
CA ALA A 331 -21.63 -3.19 10.39
C ALA A 331 -20.74 -3.07 9.14
N GLY A 332 -21.16 -3.71 8.03
CA GLY A 332 -20.52 -3.70 6.71
C GLY A 332 -21.41 -3.16 5.59
N ARG A 333 -22.46 -2.38 5.90
CA ARG A 333 -23.02 -1.49 4.87
C ARG A 333 -22.02 -0.36 4.66
N ALA A 334 -21.49 -0.30 3.44
CA ALA A 334 -20.69 0.81 2.91
C ALA A 334 -21.30 2.16 3.34
N GLY A 335 -20.76 2.76 4.40
CA GLY A 335 -21.24 4.03 4.94
C GLY A 335 -21.17 4.22 6.45
N ASP A 336 -21.10 3.17 7.29
CA ASP A 336 -21.16 3.38 8.75
C ASP A 336 -19.77 3.51 9.43
N GLY A 337 -18.69 3.19 8.71
CA GLY A 337 -17.32 3.60 9.01
C GLY A 337 -16.80 3.19 10.40
N LEU A 338 -17.32 2.10 10.96
CA LEU A 338 -17.09 1.68 12.33
C LEU A 338 -15.76 0.91 12.46
N ARG A 339 -14.80 1.48 13.19
CA ARG A 339 -13.51 0.88 13.53
C ARG A 339 -13.54 0.28 14.95
N VAL A 340 -13.09 -0.96 15.09
CA VAL A 340 -12.97 -1.66 16.38
C VAL A 340 -11.55 -1.49 16.91
N HIS A 341 -11.40 -1.03 18.16
CA HIS A 341 -10.08 -0.72 18.75
C HIS A 341 -9.74 -1.69 19.88
N GLY A 342 -10.53 -1.75 20.96
CA GLY A 342 -10.63 -2.83 21.96
C GLY A 342 -9.37 -3.28 22.72
N THR A 343 -8.19 -2.75 22.42
CA THR A 343 -6.91 -3.43 22.68
C THR A 343 -5.97 -2.69 23.63
N ASN A 344 -6.30 -1.46 24.03
CA ASN A 344 -5.34 -0.60 24.74
C ASN A 344 -6.02 0.27 25.82
N ILE A 345 -5.34 0.38 26.97
CA ILE A 345 -5.55 1.46 27.96
C ILE A 345 -4.33 2.38 27.87
N ILE A 346 -4.51 3.63 27.42
CA ILE A 346 -3.39 4.52 27.12
C ILE A 346 -2.74 5.06 28.40
N ILE A 347 -1.43 4.85 28.52
CA ILE A 347 -0.59 5.46 29.56
C ILE A 347 -0.22 6.87 29.12
N VAL A 348 0.35 7.00 27.91
CA VAL A 348 0.76 8.30 27.36
C VAL A 348 0.87 8.24 25.83
N PRO A 349 0.39 9.26 25.08
CA PRO A 349 0.32 9.24 23.62
C PRO A 349 1.64 9.69 22.94
N ARG A 350 2.77 9.19 23.43
CA ARG A 350 4.14 9.50 22.99
C ARG A 350 5.13 8.49 23.59
N PRO A 351 6.43 8.50 23.23
CA PRO A 351 7.44 7.75 23.99
C PRO A 351 7.34 8.05 25.49
N CYS A 352 7.24 7.01 26.31
CA CYS A 352 7.00 7.17 27.75
C CYS A 352 8.25 7.74 28.44
N PRO A 353 8.16 8.86 29.18
CA PRO A 353 9.28 9.36 29.96
C PRO A 353 9.74 8.33 31.00
N LYS A 354 11.06 8.18 31.19
CA LYS A 354 11.64 7.22 32.14
C LYS A 354 10.98 7.23 33.54
N PRO A 355 10.69 8.39 34.17
CA PRO A 355 10.06 8.40 35.50
C PRO A 355 8.64 7.82 35.48
N LEU A 356 7.89 8.07 34.40
CA LEU A 356 6.53 7.57 34.23
C LEU A 356 6.53 6.06 33.96
N LEU A 357 7.48 5.61 33.14
CA LEU A 357 7.68 4.20 32.86
C LEU A 357 8.05 3.42 34.13
N ALA A 358 8.93 3.97 34.97
CA ALA A 358 9.27 3.39 36.27
C ALA A 358 8.05 3.31 37.21
N LYS A 359 7.20 4.35 37.24
CA LYS A 359 5.97 4.37 38.03
C LYS A 359 5.01 3.23 37.68
N VAL A 360 4.92 2.86 36.39
CA VAL A 360 4.05 1.76 35.93
C VAL A 360 4.75 0.40 35.92
N GLY A 361 5.99 0.32 36.45
CA GLY A 361 6.74 -0.92 36.60
C GLY A 361 7.65 -1.30 35.42
N GLY A 362 7.74 -0.46 34.39
CA GLY A 362 8.54 -0.74 33.19
C GLY A 362 7.76 -1.41 32.06
N LEU A 363 8.43 -1.57 30.90
CA LEU A 363 7.88 -2.37 29.79
C LEU A 363 7.80 -3.84 30.22
N GLY A 364 6.72 -4.52 29.85
CA GLY A 364 6.46 -5.90 30.27
C GLY A 364 5.81 -6.05 31.64
N ALA A 365 5.70 -4.97 32.43
CA ALA A 365 4.98 -5.00 33.69
C ALA A 365 3.51 -5.36 33.47
N ARG A 366 2.95 -6.18 34.36
CA ARG A 366 1.56 -6.64 34.27
C ARG A 366 0.68 -5.86 35.23
N MET A 367 -0.53 -5.55 34.81
CA MET A 367 -1.55 -4.88 35.63
C MET A 367 -2.90 -5.57 35.44
N THR A 368 -3.59 -5.83 36.55
CA THR A 368 -4.94 -6.41 36.55
C THR A 368 -5.97 -5.30 36.65
N TRP A 369 -7.00 -5.39 35.82
CA TRP A 369 -8.09 -4.43 35.76
C TRP A 369 -9.41 -5.15 35.97
N GLN A 370 -10.36 -4.48 36.62
CA GLN A 370 -11.76 -4.88 36.68
C GLN A 370 -12.59 -3.93 35.84
N VAL A 371 -13.49 -4.46 35.02
CA VAL A 371 -14.46 -3.64 34.29
C VAL A 371 -15.53 -3.13 35.24
N THR A 372 -15.75 -1.81 35.26
CA THR A 372 -16.69 -1.16 36.20
C THR A 372 -17.87 -0.52 35.49
N GLY A 373 -17.71 -0.07 34.25
CA GLY A 373 -18.76 0.62 33.50
C GLY A 373 -18.55 0.61 31.99
N THR A 374 -19.60 0.94 31.24
CA THR A 374 -19.57 1.14 29.79
C THR A 374 -20.24 2.46 29.44
N ALA A 375 -19.87 3.03 28.29
CA ALA A 375 -20.44 4.28 27.81
C ALA A 375 -20.46 4.32 26.28
N CYS A 376 -21.48 4.98 25.74
CA CYS A 376 -21.57 5.35 24.33
C CYS A 376 -21.68 6.87 24.23
N HIS A 377 -20.75 7.51 23.53
CA HIS A 377 -20.71 8.95 23.33
C HIS A 377 -21.18 9.27 21.91
N HIS A 378 -22.28 10.04 21.82
CA HIS A 378 -22.88 10.51 20.56
C HIS A 378 -23.13 9.41 19.49
N ASN A 379 -23.37 8.16 19.90
CA ASN A 379 -23.51 7.03 18.99
C ASN A 379 -22.33 6.87 18.00
N ALA A 380 -21.15 7.37 18.39
CA ALA A 380 -19.96 7.46 17.55
C ALA A 380 -18.72 6.90 18.25
N LEU A 381 -18.73 6.77 19.58
CA LEU A 381 -17.64 6.20 20.35
C LEU A 381 -18.18 5.32 21.46
N TRP A 382 -17.67 4.10 21.57
CA TRP A 382 -18.02 3.13 22.60
C TRP A 382 -16.78 2.86 23.46
N ALA A 383 -16.93 2.86 24.78
CA ALA A 383 -15.82 2.65 25.71
C ALA A 383 -16.25 1.87 26.95
N ALA A 384 -15.29 1.19 27.57
CA ALA A 384 -15.43 0.57 28.89
C ALA A 384 -14.47 1.23 29.88
N CYS A 385 -14.95 1.62 31.06
CA CYS A 385 -14.08 2.09 32.13
C CYS A 385 -13.68 0.93 33.04
N VAL A 386 -12.48 1.04 33.59
CA VAL A 386 -11.84 -0.01 34.37
C VAL A 386 -11.21 0.56 35.64
N ALA A 387 -11.08 -0.28 36.66
CA ALA A 387 -10.40 0.04 37.91
C ALA A 387 -9.24 -0.94 38.15
N PRO A 388 -8.12 -0.48 38.74
CA PRO A 388 -7.00 -1.36 39.04
C PRO A 388 -7.38 -2.37 40.14
N VAL A 389 -6.79 -3.57 40.08
CA VAL A 389 -6.92 -4.61 41.08
C VAL A 389 -5.52 -5.05 41.53
N PRO A 390 -5.16 -4.88 42.82
CA PRO A 390 -5.95 -4.27 43.89
C PRO A 390 -6.18 -2.76 43.69
N PRO A 391 -7.17 -2.13 44.35
CA PRO A 391 -7.43 -0.69 44.24
C PRO A 391 -6.25 0.21 44.63
N THR A 392 -5.30 -0.33 45.41
CA THR A 392 -4.07 0.34 45.84
C THR A 392 -2.92 0.23 44.84
N ALA A 393 -3.09 -0.51 43.74
CA ALA A 393 -2.03 -0.68 42.75
C ALA A 393 -1.66 0.66 42.10
N ALA A 394 -0.37 0.94 42.01
CA ALA A 394 0.13 2.14 41.36
C ALA A 394 -0.07 2.03 39.84
N TYR A 395 -0.75 3.01 39.24
CA TYR A 395 -0.94 3.08 37.79
C TYR A 395 -0.82 4.51 37.27
N HIS A 396 -0.78 4.64 35.94
CA HIS A 396 -0.94 5.91 35.26
C HIS A 396 -1.70 5.73 33.95
N THR A 397 -2.63 6.63 33.69
CA THR A 397 -3.36 6.72 32.42
C THR A 397 -3.41 8.17 31.96
N GLU A 398 -3.51 8.40 30.65
CA GLU A 398 -3.62 9.75 30.09
C GLU A 398 -4.88 10.46 30.60
N GLY A 399 -6.00 9.73 30.64
CA GLY A 399 -7.27 10.19 31.21
C GLY A 399 -7.36 9.98 32.71
N ARG A 400 -8.21 10.78 33.38
CA ARG A 400 -8.54 10.60 34.81
C ARG A 400 -9.23 9.26 35.09
N VAL A 401 -10.07 8.81 34.15
CA VAL A 401 -10.75 7.52 34.21
C VAL A 401 -9.99 6.55 33.30
N PRO A 402 -9.42 5.46 33.84
CA PRO A 402 -8.85 4.40 33.03
C PRO A 402 -9.95 3.78 32.16
N LEU A 403 -9.73 3.74 30.85
CA LEU A 403 -10.72 3.25 29.91
C LEU A 403 -10.09 2.53 28.73
N VAL A 404 -10.88 1.67 28.10
CA VAL A 404 -10.62 1.04 26.81
C VAL A 404 -11.62 1.61 25.80
N VAL A 405 -11.12 2.18 24.70
CA VAL A 405 -11.98 2.54 23.55
C VAL A 405 -12.28 1.26 22.78
N LEU A 406 -13.55 0.90 22.67
CA LEU A 406 -14.01 -0.35 22.07
C LEU A 406 -14.26 -0.21 20.58
N ALA A 407 -14.98 0.85 20.18
CA ALA A 407 -15.29 1.13 18.78
C ALA A 407 -15.44 2.64 18.52
N LEU A 408 -15.22 3.05 17.27
CA LEU A 408 -15.34 4.42 16.77
C LEU A 408 -16.02 4.44 15.40
N LYS A 409 -17.03 5.30 15.19
CA LYS A 409 -17.50 5.62 13.85
C LYS A 409 -16.50 6.50 13.10
N GLN A 410 -16.63 6.56 11.78
CA GLN A 410 -15.80 7.43 10.94
C GLN A 410 -15.94 8.89 11.37
N GLY A 411 -14.81 9.59 11.47
CA GLY A 411 -14.73 10.97 11.98
C GLY A 411 -14.66 11.09 13.51
N ALA A 412 -15.00 10.05 14.28
CA ALA A 412 -14.79 10.05 15.73
C ALA A 412 -13.31 9.82 16.07
N ARG A 413 -12.83 10.46 17.14
CA ARG A 413 -11.43 10.35 17.58
C ARG A 413 -11.34 9.68 18.95
N PRO A 414 -10.32 8.86 19.21
CA PRO A 414 -10.10 8.25 20.51
C PRO A 414 -9.99 9.27 21.65
N ALA A 415 -9.39 10.44 21.38
CA ALA A 415 -9.28 11.54 22.34
C ALA A 415 -10.65 12.06 22.82
N ASP A 416 -11.73 11.85 22.06
CA ASP A 416 -13.07 12.24 22.47
C ASP A 416 -13.60 11.35 23.63
N ALA A 417 -12.96 10.22 23.93
CA ALA A 417 -13.28 9.39 25.10
C ALA A 417 -13.10 10.15 26.43
N ALA A 418 -12.20 11.14 26.48
CA ALA A 418 -12.02 12.01 27.64
C ALA A 418 -13.25 12.89 27.94
N LYS A 419 -14.18 13.01 26.98
CA LYS A 419 -15.43 13.78 27.14
C LYS A 419 -16.57 12.95 27.74
N ILE A 420 -16.37 11.64 27.97
CA ILE A 420 -17.36 10.79 28.63
C ILE A 420 -17.42 11.17 30.11
N ASN A 421 -18.55 11.74 30.51
CA ASN A 421 -18.88 12.07 31.90
C ASN A 421 -19.89 11.11 32.53
N THR A 422 -20.69 10.41 31.71
CA THR A 422 -21.73 9.48 32.16
C THR A 422 -21.35 8.05 31.80
N TRP A 423 -21.28 7.19 32.82
CA TRP A 423 -20.94 5.77 32.69
C TRP A 423 -22.09 4.91 33.21
N SER A 424 -22.50 3.92 32.43
CA SER A 424 -23.46 2.90 32.84
C SER A 424 -22.71 1.83 33.61
N ALA A 425 -23.06 1.61 34.88
CA ALA A 425 -22.42 0.60 35.70
C ALA A 425 -22.62 -0.81 35.11
N VAL A 426 -21.55 -1.61 35.05
CA VAL A 426 -21.66 -3.02 34.67
C VAL A 426 -22.26 -3.79 35.86
N PRO A 427 -23.32 -4.59 35.64
CA PRO A 427 -23.89 -5.44 36.68
C PRO A 427 -22.86 -6.41 37.27
N PRO A 428 -22.90 -6.72 38.59
CA PRO A 428 -21.89 -7.55 39.26
C PRO A 428 -21.59 -8.88 38.55
N GLU A 429 -22.61 -9.53 37.98
CA GLU A 429 -22.52 -10.80 37.26
C GLU A 429 -21.82 -10.71 35.90
N LYS A 430 -21.71 -9.50 35.33
CA LYS A 430 -20.98 -9.24 34.07
C LYS A 430 -19.62 -8.61 34.30
N ARG A 431 -19.26 -8.30 35.55
CA ARG A 431 -17.92 -7.79 35.89
C ARG A 431 -16.93 -8.94 35.82
N PHE A 432 -15.85 -8.72 35.10
CA PHE A 432 -14.72 -9.64 35.07
C PHE A 432 -13.42 -8.85 35.25
N THR A 433 -12.37 -9.58 35.63
CA THR A 433 -11.02 -9.05 35.66
C THR A 433 -10.23 -9.57 34.48
N PHE A 434 -9.28 -8.77 34.02
CA PHE A 434 -8.35 -9.17 32.97
C PHE A 434 -6.97 -8.58 33.26
N THR A 435 -5.93 -9.24 32.76
CA THR A 435 -4.56 -8.79 32.92
C THR A 435 -4.10 -8.11 31.65
N THR A 436 -3.33 -7.06 31.82
CA THR A 436 -2.70 -6.31 30.72
C THR A 436 -1.20 -6.28 30.89
N THR A 437 -0.49 -5.97 29.83
CA THR A 437 0.97 -5.81 29.84
C THR A 437 1.37 -4.43 29.31
N VAL A 438 2.26 -3.73 30.00
CA VAL A 438 2.79 -2.44 29.54
C VAL A 438 3.63 -2.65 28.28
N ARG A 439 3.22 -2.04 27.16
CA ARG A 439 3.98 -2.08 25.89
C ARG A 439 3.93 -0.74 25.18
N GLU A 440 4.84 -0.58 24.23
CA GLU A 440 4.83 0.54 23.28
C GLU A 440 4.22 0.08 21.96
N LYS A 441 3.29 0.87 21.42
CA LYS A 441 2.89 0.71 20.02
C LYS A 441 3.90 1.44 19.16
N THR A 442 4.72 0.67 18.43
CA THR A 442 5.80 1.22 17.60
C THR A 442 5.66 0.84 16.14
N ILE A 443 6.14 1.72 15.28
CA ILE A 443 6.31 1.46 13.85
C ILE A 443 7.79 1.56 13.50
N LEU A 444 8.22 0.75 12.53
CA LEU A 444 9.56 0.83 11.97
C LEU A 444 9.51 1.60 10.65
N ARG A 445 10.50 2.45 10.44
CA ARG A 445 10.70 3.26 9.24
C ARG A 445 12.09 3.02 8.70
N VAL A 446 12.24 3.06 7.39
CA VAL A 446 13.57 3.09 6.76
C VAL A 446 13.80 4.50 6.29
N GLU A 447 14.86 5.13 6.78
CA GLU A 447 15.20 6.52 6.47
C GLU A 447 16.70 6.66 6.22
N ALA A 448 17.09 7.81 5.65
CA ALA A 448 18.49 8.21 5.65
C ALA A 448 18.99 8.39 7.08
N ASP A 449 20.18 7.85 7.33
CA ASP A 449 20.94 8.04 8.55
C ASP A 449 21.38 9.51 8.61
N ASP A 450 21.02 10.19 9.69
CA ASP A 450 21.47 11.55 10.00
C ASP A 450 22.29 11.46 11.28
N PRO A 451 23.62 11.67 11.22
CA PRO A 451 24.50 11.62 12.39
C PRO A 451 24.12 12.62 13.50
N ARG A 452 23.24 13.58 13.22
CA ARG A 452 22.76 14.59 14.17
C ARG A 452 21.51 14.14 14.94
N GLU A 453 20.82 13.10 14.48
CA GLU A 453 19.65 12.54 15.16
C GLU A 453 20.10 11.43 16.12
N GLY A 454 19.82 11.57 17.41
CA GLY A 454 20.06 10.53 18.40
C GLY A 454 18.95 9.47 18.43
N GLU A 455 19.15 8.44 19.25
CA GLU A 455 18.19 7.35 19.44
C GLU A 455 16.83 7.87 19.92
N TYR A 456 16.81 8.89 20.78
CA TYR A 456 15.58 9.47 21.31
C TYR A 456 14.80 10.27 20.26
N GLU A 457 15.50 11.03 19.42
CA GLU A 457 14.90 11.77 18.30
C GLU A 457 14.26 10.83 17.29
N SER A 458 14.86 9.65 17.06
CA SER A 458 14.33 8.63 16.16
C SER A 458 12.94 8.09 16.57
N LEU A 459 12.60 8.20 17.87
CA LEU A 459 11.32 7.76 18.44
C LEU A 459 10.13 8.58 17.97
N PHE A 460 10.34 9.73 17.33
CA PHE A 460 9.29 10.60 16.81
C PHE A 460 9.22 10.54 15.29
N ALA A 461 8.01 10.63 14.73
CA ALA A 461 7.84 10.84 13.30
C ALA A 461 8.49 12.17 12.91
N ASN A 462 9.39 12.16 11.94
CA ASN A 462 10.15 13.35 11.56
C ASN A 462 9.18 14.48 11.17
N LYS A 463 9.13 15.53 12.00
CA LYS A 463 8.49 16.79 11.59
C LYS A 463 9.30 17.28 10.39
N PRO A 464 8.68 17.64 9.24
CA PRO A 464 9.45 18.26 8.17
C PRO A 464 10.13 19.48 8.79
N SER A 465 11.47 19.43 8.87
CA SER A 465 12.22 20.58 9.35
C SER A 465 11.79 21.72 8.45
N ARG A 466 11.12 22.74 9.00
CA ARG A 466 10.89 23.98 8.27
C ARG A 466 12.27 24.45 7.86
N GLY A 467 12.59 24.26 6.59
CA GLY A 467 13.87 24.64 6.02
C GLY A 467 14.09 26.10 6.38
N SER A 468 15.03 26.33 7.30
CA SER A 468 15.72 27.60 7.38
C SER A 468 16.41 27.76 6.04
N ASN A 469 15.72 28.46 5.15
CA ASN A 469 16.20 28.79 3.82
C ASN A 469 17.24 29.89 4.00
N ASN A 470 18.45 29.50 4.43
CA ASN A 470 19.57 30.41 4.57
C ASN A 470 20.77 29.76 3.89
N ASN A 471 21.34 30.50 2.92
CA ASN A 471 22.41 30.17 1.96
C ASN A 471 21.86 29.72 0.58
N ASN A 472 22.20 30.32 -0.58
CA ASN A 472 23.26 31.28 -0.89
C ASN A 472 23.12 31.78 -2.35
N ARG A 473 23.76 32.94 -2.65
CA ARG A 473 24.27 33.42 -3.97
C ARG A 473 23.22 33.78 -5.04
N GLY A 474 23.28 34.90 -5.75
CA GLY A 474 24.36 35.85 -6.03
C GLY A 474 24.16 36.29 -7.48
N SER A 475 23.87 37.57 -7.72
CA SER A 475 23.83 38.11 -9.09
C SER A 475 24.18 39.59 -9.10
N TYR A 476 25.34 39.88 -9.69
CA TYR A 476 25.75 41.19 -10.15
C TYR A 476 24.94 41.55 -11.41
N ASN A 477 24.21 42.67 -11.39
CA ASN A 477 24.29 43.66 -12.50
C ASN A 477 23.49 44.95 -12.24
N ASN A 478 24.24 46.06 -12.21
CA ASN A 478 24.00 47.37 -12.80
C ASN A 478 22.59 48.00 -12.84
N GLY A 479 22.44 49.10 -12.09
CA GLY A 479 22.45 50.43 -12.70
C GLY A 479 21.11 51.19 -12.77
N ARG A 480 21.16 52.46 -12.33
CA ARG A 480 20.12 53.51 -12.30
C ARG A 480 19.23 53.43 -11.05
N GLY A 481 19.39 54.24 -10.01
CA GLY A 481 19.68 55.68 -9.98
C GLY A 481 18.36 56.43 -9.80
N SER A 482 17.99 56.77 -8.56
CA SER A 482 17.19 57.98 -8.27
C SER A 482 17.14 58.23 -6.77
N TYR A 483 17.38 59.50 -6.44
CA TYR A 483 17.37 60.15 -5.14
C TYR A 483 16.02 60.05 -4.39
N ASN A 484 16.14 60.25 -3.07
CA ASN A 484 15.17 60.77 -2.08
C ASN A 484 14.75 59.73 -1.04
N ASP A 485 14.56 60.04 0.23
CA ASP A 485 14.90 61.15 1.14
C ASP A 485 14.27 60.69 2.48
N ARG A 486 14.82 61.12 3.63
CA ARG A 486 14.20 61.18 4.98
C ARG A 486 13.35 59.98 5.44
N GLY A 487 13.78 59.19 6.43
CA GLY A 487 13.93 59.64 7.82
C GLY A 487 12.59 59.70 8.56
N SER A 488 12.35 58.78 9.51
CA SER A 488 11.99 59.15 10.90
C SER A 488 11.79 57.93 11.80
N ASN A 489 12.41 58.04 12.98
CA ASN A 489 12.10 57.31 14.20
C ASN A 489 10.75 57.76 14.78
N LYS A 490 10.04 56.83 15.44
CA LYS A 490 9.30 56.95 16.74
C LYS A 490 8.32 55.78 16.84
N ARG A 491 8.51 54.75 17.68
CA ARG A 491 8.40 54.67 19.16
C ARG A 491 7.14 55.31 19.77
N LYS A 492 6.32 54.39 20.34
CA LYS A 492 5.46 54.46 21.54
C LYS A 492 4.18 55.30 21.48
N HIS A 493 3.03 54.68 21.80
CA HIS A 493 2.37 54.86 23.10
C HIS A 493 1.26 53.83 23.37
N ASN A 494 1.22 53.37 24.62
CA ASN A 494 0.10 52.73 25.32
C ASN A 494 -1.03 53.74 25.57
N GLY A 495 -2.25 53.25 25.78
CA GLY A 495 -3.27 53.98 26.55
C GLY A 495 -4.69 53.55 26.24
N ASP A 496 -5.25 52.74 27.15
CA ASP A 496 -6.67 52.44 27.31
C ASP A 496 -7.53 53.70 27.48
N ASP A 497 -8.77 53.71 26.98
CA ASP A 497 -10.00 53.90 27.79
C ASP A 497 -11.30 54.07 26.98
N TRP A 498 -12.26 53.22 27.34
CA TRP A 498 -13.69 53.48 27.60
C TRP A 498 -14.66 54.13 26.57
N ASN A 499 -15.43 53.25 25.91
CA ASN A 499 -16.91 53.12 25.94
C ASN A 499 -17.84 54.13 25.18
N PRO A 500 -19.19 53.89 25.08
CA PRO A 500 -19.98 53.58 23.86
C PRO A 500 -21.05 54.69 23.60
N PRO A 501 -22.28 54.52 22.99
CA PRO A 501 -22.92 53.43 22.23
C PRO A 501 -23.67 53.88 20.93
N LYS A 502 -24.41 52.93 20.32
CA LYS A 502 -25.57 53.07 19.39
C LYS A 502 -25.30 53.27 17.88
N GLN A 503 -25.44 52.15 17.16
CA GLN A 503 -26.33 51.87 16.00
C GLN A 503 -27.26 53.00 15.45
N PRO A 504 -27.88 52.83 14.25
CA PRO A 504 -27.47 52.08 13.05
C PRO A 504 -27.78 52.82 11.72
N ALA A 505 -27.38 52.18 10.62
CA ALA A 505 -28.01 52.19 9.29
C ALA A 505 -28.03 53.50 8.47
N ALA A 506 -27.44 53.43 7.26
CA ALA A 506 -28.18 53.71 6.04
C ALA A 506 -27.42 53.17 4.84
N ASP A 507 -28.16 52.40 4.05
CA ASP A 507 -27.86 51.94 2.71
C ASP A 507 -27.50 53.09 1.76
N ALA A 508 -26.78 52.74 0.69
CA ALA A 508 -27.32 52.78 -0.67
C ALA A 508 -26.29 53.21 -1.71
N ALA A 509 -26.05 52.23 -2.60
CA ALA A 509 -26.27 52.37 -4.03
C ALA A 509 -25.21 53.00 -4.95
N ALA A 510 -25.25 52.38 -6.13
CA ALA A 510 -25.04 52.96 -7.45
C ALA A 510 -23.60 52.99 -7.99
N ALA A 511 -23.30 51.86 -8.61
CA ALA A 511 -22.55 51.72 -9.85
C ALA A 511 -22.72 52.88 -10.85
N ALA A 512 -21.63 53.21 -11.55
CA ALA A 512 -21.67 53.61 -12.96
C ALA A 512 -20.27 53.53 -13.61
N GLY A 513 -20.24 53.01 -14.85
CA GLY A 513 -19.22 53.32 -15.86
C GLY A 513 -18.32 52.13 -16.21
N ARG A 514 -18.49 51.40 -17.32
CA ARG A 514 -18.47 51.73 -18.77
C ARG A 514 -17.15 51.27 -19.42
N GLY A 515 -17.28 50.45 -20.46
CA GLY A 515 -16.34 50.30 -21.58
C GLY A 515 -15.20 49.30 -21.34
N GLY A 516 -14.75 48.47 -22.29
CA GLY A 516 -15.11 48.34 -23.70
C GLY A 516 -14.20 47.31 -24.40
N ARG A 517 -14.75 46.67 -25.44
CA ARG A 517 -14.19 46.17 -26.71
C ARG A 517 -12.69 45.83 -26.85
N GLY A 518 -12.47 44.66 -27.50
CA GLY A 518 -11.32 44.29 -28.34
C GLY A 518 -10.64 43.02 -27.82
N GLY A 519 -10.54 41.88 -28.50
CA GLY A 519 -10.32 41.63 -29.93
C GLY A 519 -8.84 41.31 -30.15
N GLY A 520 -8.46 40.06 -30.49
CA GLY A 520 -7.07 39.78 -30.90
C GLY A 520 -6.62 38.31 -30.90
N ARG A 521 -6.37 37.79 -32.09
CA ARG A 521 -5.78 36.48 -32.43
C ARG A 521 -4.26 36.43 -32.17
N GLY A 522 -3.75 35.19 -32.05
CA GLY A 522 -2.35 34.79 -32.35
C GLY A 522 -1.56 34.42 -31.08
N GLY A 523 -0.77 33.36 -30.99
CA GLY A 523 -0.25 32.43 -31.99
C GLY A 523 1.23 32.12 -31.70
N LYS A 524 1.52 30.82 -31.47
CA LYS A 524 2.82 30.11 -31.67
C LYS A 524 4.04 30.37 -30.77
N GLY A 525 4.57 29.22 -30.28
CA GLY A 525 6.01 28.90 -30.19
C GLY A 525 6.56 28.80 -28.76
N ARG A 526 7.46 27.90 -28.36
CA ARG A 526 8.20 26.80 -29.02
C ARG A 526 9.10 26.15 -27.94
N GLY A 527 9.22 24.81 -27.93
CA GLY A 527 10.30 24.04 -27.24
C GLY A 527 10.09 23.83 -25.73
N GLY A 528 10.20 22.65 -25.13
CA GLY A 528 10.84 21.41 -25.53
C GLY A 528 11.85 21.03 -24.46
N HIS A 529 11.51 20.11 -23.54
CA HIS A 529 12.49 19.32 -22.78
C HIS A 529 11.85 18.03 -22.22
N ALA A 530 12.48 16.92 -22.62
CA ALA A 530 12.68 15.64 -21.95
C ALA A 530 11.60 15.14 -20.95
N ALA A 531 10.89 14.10 -21.39
CA ALA A 531 10.04 13.26 -20.57
C ALA A 531 10.85 12.54 -19.48
N HIS A 532 10.70 12.98 -18.23
CA HIS A 532 10.99 12.17 -17.06
C HIS A 532 9.86 11.16 -16.87
N TYR A 533 10.24 9.89 -16.94
CA TYR A 533 9.43 8.71 -16.67
C TYR A 533 8.86 8.77 -15.24
N ARG A 534 7.53 8.71 -15.12
CA ARG A 534 6.77 8.46 -13.88
C ARG A 534 5.91 7.23 -14.12
N SER A 535 6.17 6.14 -13.40
CA SER A 535 5.22 5.05 -13.20
C SER A 535 4.83 5.02 -11.73
N LEU A 536 3.75 5.73 -11.44
CA LEU A 536 2.82 5.49 -10.34
C LEU A 536 1.55 4.95 -11.00
N ASP A 537 0.69 4.33 -10.19
CA ASP A 537 -0.71 4.02 -10.48
C ASP A 537 -0.95 2.52 -10.80
N ASP A 538 -1.96 1.89 -10.18
CA ASP A 538 -3.25 2.53 -9.94
C ASP A 538 -3.63 2.76 -8.47
N VAL A 539 -3.36 3.98 -7.99
CA VAL A 539 -4.30 4.77 -7.18
C VAL A 539 -4.92 5.81 -8.11
N GLY A 540 -6.23 5.74 -8.33
CA GLY A 540 -6.93 6.55 -9.33
C GLY A 540 -7.01 8.04 -8.99
N PHE A 541 -6.92 8.90 -10.00
CA PHE A 541 -7.23 10.33 -9.91
C PHE A 541 -8.71 10.62 -10.23
N LYS A 542 -9.40 11.30 -9.30
CA LYS A 542 -10.46 12.29 -9.59
C LYS A 542 -10.22 13.54 -8.72
N ASN A 543 -10.37 14.71 -9.32
CA ASN A 543 -9.95 16.04 -8.84
C ASN A 543 -10.49 16.45 -7.45
N GLY A 544 -9.60 16.96 -6.58
CA GLY A 544 -9.88 17.56 -5.27
C GLY A 544 -9.09 16.87 -4.14
N PRO A 545 -8.65 17.55 -3.07
CA PRO A 545 -7.79 16.95 -2.05
C PRO A 545 -8.63 16.00 -1.17
N ALA A 546 -8.72 14.74 -1.58
CA ALA A 546 -9.40 13.69 -0.85
C ALA A 546 -8.38 12.63 -0.38
N GLU A 547 -8.38 12.41 0.93
CA GLU A 547 -7.72 11.29 1.62
C GLU A 547 -8.10 9.96 0.98
N VAL A 548 -7.11 9.10 0.76
CA VAL A 548 -7.29 7.75 0.22
C VAL A 548 -7.82 6.85 1.34
N ASN A 549 -9.09 6.50 1.28
CA ASN A 549 -9.77 5.56 2.17
C ASN A 549 -9.84 4.19 1.48
N TYR A 550 -9.32 3.14 2.13
CA TYR A 550 -9.44 1.76 1.66
C TYR A 550 -10.69 1.12 2.29
N ASP A 551 -11.83 1.19 1.62
CA ASP A 551 -12.83 0.10 1.64
C ASP A 551 -13.90 0.29 0.55
N ASP A 552 -14.50 -0.84 0.17
CA ASP A 552 -15.75 -1.06 -0.59
C ASP A 552 -15.80 -1.15 -2.12
N SER A 553 -16.48 -2.23 -2.54
CA SER A 553 -16.84 -2.60 -3.89
C SER A 553 -18.32 -3.04 -3.98
N HIS A 554 -19.07 -2.39 -4.89
CA HIS A 554 -20.23 -2.86 -5.70
C HIS A 554 -21.67 -2.43 -5.31
N PRO A 555 -22.70 -2.61 -6.19
CA PRO A 555 -23.21 -1.59 -7.14
C PRO A 555 -24.75 -1.35 -6.98
N PRO A 556 -25.38 -0.36 -7.66
CA PRO A 556 -26.85 -0.30 -7.72
C PRO A 556 -27.41 -1.03 -8.96
N ALA A 557 -28.49 -1.80 -8.76
CA ALA A 557 -29.35 -2.32 -9.81
C ALA A 557 -30.48 -1.32 -10.17
N ASN A 558 -30.76 -1.19 -11.47
CA ASN A 558 -31.88 -0.46 -12.11
C ASN A 558 -33.26 -0.99 -11.66
N ALA A 559 -34.45 -0.34 -11.74
CA ALA A 559 -35.04 0.80 -12.47
C ALA A 559 -36.46 1.08 -11.85
N PRO A 560 -37.43 1.86 -12.41
CA PRO A 560 -37.41 3.09 -13.22
C PRO A 560 -38.42 4.20 -12.73
N THR A 561 -38.44 5.34 -13.45
CA THR A 561 -39.52 6.37 -13.59
C THR A 561 -39.58 7.61 -12.67
N GLY A 562 -39.66 8.79 -13.30
CA GLY A 562 -40.40 9.96 -12.79
C GLY A 562 -39.60 11.26 -12.57
N PRO A 563 -39.99 12.41 -13.19
CA PRO A 563 -39.27 13.68 -13.05
C PRO A 563 -39.81 14.48 -11.86
N ARG A 564 -38.93 15.10 -11.03
CA ARG A 564 -39.35 16.17 -10.12
C ARG A 564 -38.23 17.15 -9.74
N SER A 565 -38.43 18.37 -10.23
CA SER A 565 -38.14 19.71 -9.69
C SER A 565 -37.30 19.88 -8.40
N GLY A 566 -36.33 20.80 -8.49
CA GLY A 566 -36.31 22.04 -7.68
C GLY A 566 -35.76 21.97 -6.27
N GLY A 567 -34.71 22.75 -5.98
CA GLY A 567 -34.32 23.05 -4.59
C GLY A 567 -32.94 23.68 -4.43
N ARG A 568 -32.87 25.01 -4.58
CA ARG A 568 -31.77 25.84 -4.05
C ARG A 568 -31.71 25.66 -2.52
N SER A 569 -30.52 25.48 -1.96
CA SER A 569 -30.24 26.05 -0.64
C SER A 569 -28.78 26.52 -0.55
N ASN A 570 -28.67 27.67 0.10
CA ASN A 570 -27.54 28.56 0.24
C ASN A 570 -27.01 28.36 1.66
N GLY A 571 -25.71 28.18 1.86
CA GLY A 571 -25.15 27.97 3.20
C GLY A 571 -23.67 28.35 3.23
N GLY A 572 -23.40 29.58 3.66
CA GLY A 572 -22.07 30.19 3.68
C GLY A 572 -21.12 29.56 4.70
N GLY A 573 -19.86 29.41 4.29
CA GLY A 573 -18.74 29.07 5.16
C GLY A 573 -17.88 30.30 5.41
N GLY A 574 -17.66 30.63 6.68
CA GLY A 574 -16.72 31.65 7.11
C GLY A 574 -16.13 31.31 8.46
N GLY A 575 -14.81 31.18 8.52
CA GLY A 575 -14.02 31.56 9.70
C GLY A 575 -13.25 30.46 10.42
N GLY A 576 -11.92 30.59 10.40
CA GLY A 576 -11.13 30.51 11.63
C GLY A 576 -10.26 29.27 11.83
N GLY A 577 -9.04 29.31 11.28
CA GLY A 577 -8.01 28.30 11.52
C GLY A 577 -7.43 28.33 12.94
N GLY A 578 -7.15 27.13 13.46
CA GLY A 578 -6.37 26.88 14.66
C GLY A 578 -5.59 25.59 14.51
N ASN A 579 -4.26 25.71 14.40
CA ASN A 579 -3.30 24.61 14.28
C ASN A 579 -3.49 23.56 15.38
N ASN A 580 -3.69 22.29 15.02
CA ASN A 580 -3.46 21.16 15.93
C ASN A 580 -3.24 19.84 15.18
N VAL A 581 -2.06 19.24 15.44
CA VAL A 581 -1.73 17.80 15.49
C VAL A 581 -2.76 16.84 14.87
N THR A 582 -2.71 16.65 13.55
CA THR A 582 -3.62 15.75 12.82
C THR A 582 -3.06 14.35 12.56
N ASP A 583 -1.76 14.09 12.76
CA ASP A 583 -1.14 12.86 12.25
C ASP A 583 -1.30 11.61 13.14
N LEU A 584 -1.85 11.76 14.36
CA LEU A 584 -2.10 10.62 15.27
C LEU A 584 -3.45 9.92 15.02
N GLN A 585 -4.32 10.47 14.17
CA GLN A 585 -5.72 10.05 14.05
C GLN A 585 -5.92 8.73 13.29
N ASN A 586 -4.91 8.28 12.53
CA ASN A 586 -4.95 7.05 11.74
C ASN A 586 -4.31 5.84 12.44
N TYR A 587 -3.76 6.02 13.64
CA TYR A 587 -2.94 4.99 14.30
C TYR A 587 -3.53 4.42 15.60
N TYR A 588 -4.69 4.90 16.03
CA TYR A 588 -5.42 4.29 17.13
C TYR A 588 -6.31 3.18 16.64
#